data_AF-A0A0L1IXT4-F1
#
_entry.id   AF-A0A0L1IXT4-F1
#
_cell.length_a   1.000
_cell.length_b   1.000
_cell.length_c   1.000
_cell.angle_alpha   90.00
_cell.angle_beta   90.00
_cell.angle_gamma   90.00
#
_symmetry.space_group_name_H-M   'P 1'
#
loop_
_entity.id
_entity.type
_entity.pdbx_description
1 polymer ?
#
loop_
_entity_poly.entity_id
_entity_poly.type
_entity_poly.pdbx_seq_one_letter_code
_entity_poly.pdbx_strand_id
1 'polypeptide(L)'
;MRNKLTHPNVKFRRKALSKILKLFRQAPKHERTAFPSLLDLPSEIRLLIYQFAFATTGNHILVTVDRDRRESRPMPTTDDPNERPTRELRYTRMPSTPLPAALLQTNQQIYCEALPVLYANTIFSASSNLTSLMYLKDRLSQFARNNIRQVQLCPTSLLSESFIRERELLSWTILCAEVADLPGLGRVWISYPKPETLKYGTIEFHRGRYAKWLDLVRAKKCLVFDVFEGSAEDREKCRKRFREIVRDTGDALGD
;
A
#
# COMPACT_ATOMS: atom_id res chain seq x y z
N MET A 1 -30.80 78.98 1.93
CA MET A 1 -30.41 78.30 3.19
C MET A 1 -30.08 76.85 2.91
N ARG A 2 -28.82 76.43 3.01
CA ARG A 2 -28.35 75.05 3.33
C ARG A 2 -26.83 75.08 3.55
N ASN A 3 -26.40 74.37 4.59
CA ASN A 3 -25.21 74.64 5.40
C ASN A 3 -23.91 74.08 4.79
N LYS A 4 -22.80 74.82 4.99
CA LYS A 4 -21.42 74.32 4.83
C LYS A 4 -21.04 73.53 6.09
N LEU A 5 -20.68 72.26 5.93
CA LEU A 5 -19.98 71.46 6.94
C LEU A 5 -18.49 71.40 6.57
N THR A 6 -17.65 71.96 7.46
CA THR A 6 -16.19 71.91 7.42
C THR A 6 -15.69 70.59 8.01
N HIS A 7 -14.88 69.84 7.26
CA HIS A 7 -14.12 68.69 7.76
C HIS A 7 -12.68 69.10 8.13
N PRO A 8 -12.20 68.89 9.36
CA PRO A 8 -10.79 69.09 9.69
C PRO A 8 -9.97 67.80 9.52
N ASN A 9 -9.05 67.86 8.56
CA ASN A 9 -7.64 67.48 8.64
C ASN A 9 -7.22 66.11 9.28
N VAL A 10 -7.24 65.04 8.46
CA VAL A 10 -6.79 63.67 8.81
C VAL A 10 -5.28 63.44 8.55
N LYS A 11 -4.51 64.45 8.12
CA LYS A 11 -3.15 64.24 7.62
C LYS A 11 -2.04 64.20 8.68
N PHE A 12 -2.30 64.56 9.94
CA PHE A 12 -1.23 64.72 10.95
C PHE A 12 -0.82 63.45 11.72
N ARG A 13 -1.56 62.33 11.65
CA ARG A 13 -1.28 61.15 12.50
C ARG A 13 -0.38 60.06 11.90
N ARG A 14 -0.11 60.04 10.59
CA ARG A 14 0.60 58.90 9.96
C ARG A 14 2.13 58.91 10.13
N LYS A 15 2.78 60.06 10.33
CA LYS A 15 4.25 60.13 10.40
C LYS A 15 4.83 59.84 11.80
N ALA A 16 4.07 60.08 12.87
CA ALA A 16 4.54 59.82 14.23
C ALA A 16 4.49 58.33 14.61
N LEU A 17 3.47 57.60 14.13
CA LEU A 17 3.29 56.17 14.43
C LEU A 17 4.36 55.27 13.81
N SER A 18 4.92 55.63 12.64
CA SER A 18 5.96 54.80 12.01
C SER A 18 7.30 54.83 12.76
N LYS A 19 7.59 55.91 13.49
CA LYS A 19 8.79 56.00 14.32
C LYS A 19 8.64 55.24 15.64
N ILE A 20 7.45 55.26 16.24
CA ILE A 20 7.16 54.52 17.47
C ILE A 20 7.14 53.01 17.22
N LEU A 21 6.57 52.56 16.09
CA LEU A 21 6.57 51.13 15.72
C LEU A 21 7.97 50.55 15.45
N LYS A 22 8.97 51.38 15.13
CA LYS A 22 10.36 50.93 14.97
C LYS A 22 11.08 50.67 16.29
N LEU A 23 10.64 51.30 17.38
CA LEU A 23 11.24 51.08 18.72
C LEU A 23 10.78 49.77 19.37
N PHE A 24 9.59 49.28 19.01
CA PHE A 24 9.03 48.02 19.53
C PHE A 24 9.25 46.80 18.62
N ARG A 25 9.93 46.96 17.49
CA ARG A 25 10.38 45.86 16.61
C ARG A 25 11.87 45.61 16.79
N GLN A 26 12.29 45.29 18.00
CA GLN A 26 13.46 44.42 18.13
C GLN A 26 12.94 43.00 17.91
N ALA A 27 13.03 42.53 16.66
CA ALA A 27 12.87 41.11 16.39
C ALA A 27 13.93 40.38 17.23
N PRO A 28 13.55 39.37 18.03
CA PRO A 28 14.53 38.58 18.76
C PRO A 28 15.56 38.07 17.74
N LYS A 29 16.85 38.37 17.99
CA LYS A 29 17.94 37.73 17.27
C LYS A 29 17.84 36.26 17.62
N HIS A 30 17.10 35.50 16.81
CA HIS A 30 17.15 34.06 16.86
C HIS A 30 18.59 33.68 16.52
N GLU A 31 19.39 33.43 17.55
CA GLU A 31 20.48 32.47 17.43
C GLU A 31 19.85 31.21 16.85
N ARG A 32 20.06 30.99 15.55
CA ARG A 32 19.68 29.75 14.91
C ARG A 32 20.56 28.69 15.56
N THR A 33 20.05 28.04 16.60
CA THR A 33 20.53 26.72 16.99
C THR A 33 20.45 25.88 15.73
N ALA A 34 21.61 25.67 15.11
CA ALA A 34 21.74 24.80 13.95
C ALA A 34 21.44 23.40 14.45
N PHE A 35 20.18 22.98 14.29
CA PHE A 35 19.84 21.59 14.52
C PHE A 35 20.66 20.76 13.53
N PRO A 36 21.32 19.69 13.98
CA PRO A 36 22.04 18.79 13.07
C PRO A 36 21.05 18.29 12.00
N SER A 37 21.52 18.22 10.76
CA SER A 37 20.73 17.67 9.67
C SER A 37 20.40 16.22 9.98
N LEU A 38 19.26 15.72 9.49
CA LEU A 38 18.92 14.30 9.61
C LEU A 38 20.06 13.39 9.10
N LEU A 39 20.76 13.81 8.05
CA LEU A 39 21.87 13.07 7.44
C LEU A 39 23.17 13.14 8.25
N ASP A 40 23.30 14.08 9.19
CA ASP A 40 24.45 14.17 10.09
C ASP A 40 24.35 13.16 11.24
N LEU A 41 23.18 12.56 11.45
CA LEU A 41 22.96 11.52 12.46
C LEU A 41 23.56 10.18 12.02
N PRO A 42 24.05 9.35 12.96
CA PRO A 42 24.42 7.95 12.68
C PRO A 42 23.26 7.15 12.06
N SER A 43 23.59 6.19 11.21
CA SER A 43 22.61 5.36 10.49
C SER A 43 21.63 4.63 11.41
N GLU A 44 22.08 4.22 12.60
CA GLU A 44 21.27 3.54 13.61
C GLU A 44 20.17 4.46 14.14
N ILE A 45 20.51 5.74 14.37
CA ILE A 45 19.56 6.74 14.83
C ILE A 45 18.57 7.07 13.72
N ARG A 46 19.04 7.22 12.46
CA ARG A 46 18.15 7.41 11.31
C ARG A 46 17.18 6.25 11.14
N LEU A 47 17.65 5.00 11.30
CA LEU A 47 16.82 3.81 11.25
C LEU A 47 15.70 3.84 12.30
N LEU A 48 16.02 4.19 13.55
CA LEU A 48 15.02 4.33 14.61
C LEU A 48 13.99 5.43 14.28
N ILE A 49 14.44 6.55 13.70
CA ILE A 49 13.55 7.62 13.23
C ILE A 49 12.60 7.08 12.14
N TYR A 50 13.11 6.31 11.16
CA TYR A 50 12.26 5.73 10.11
C TYR A 50 11.27 4.70 10.66
N GLN A 51 11.71 3.85 11.60
CA GLN A 51 10.83 2.89 12.27
C GLN A 51 9.70 3.60 13.01
N PHE A 52 10.01 4.71 13.69
CA PHE A 52 9.01 5.52 14.37
C PHE A 52 8.10 6.25 13.37
N ALA A 53 8.66 6.87 12.32
CA ALA A 53 7.91 7.64 11.34
C ALA A 53 6.92 6.79 10.52
N PHE A 54 7.26 5.52 10.28
CA PHE A 54 6.38 4.56 9.61
C PHE A 54 5.67 3.61 10.59
N ALA A 55 5.79 3.84 11.90
CA ALA A 55 5.02 3.08 12.87
C ALA A 55 3.53 3.36 12.67
N THR A 56 2.77 2.32 12.43
CA THR A 56 1.31 2.39 12.37
C THR A 56 0.73 1.70 13.58
N THR A 57 -0.42 2.18 14.06
CA THR A 57 -1.15 1.56 15.17
C THR A 57 -1.68 0.16 14.83
N GLY A 58 -1.75 -0.20 13.54
CA GLY A 58 -2.03 -1.55 13.07
C GLY A 58 -0.75 -2.35 12.80
N ASN A 59 -0.86 -3.69 12.91
CA ASN A 59 0.25 -4.61 12.68
C ASN A 59 0.88 -4.46 11.28
N HIS A 60 0.06 -4.14 10.26
CA HIS A 60 0.50 -4.01 8.86
C HIS A 60 -0.29 -2.93 8.12
N ILE A 61 0.33 -2.33 7.11
CA ILE A 61 -0.30 -1.44 6.13
C ILE A 61 -0.71 -2.29 4.94
N LEU A 62 -2.01 -2.49 4.75
CA LEU A 62 -2.53 -3.11 3.55
C LEU A 62 -2.61 -2.06 2.44
N VAL A 63 -1.89 -2.28 1.34
CA VAL A 63 -1.97 -1.47 0.12
C VAL A 63 -2.69 -2.29 -0.94
N THR A 64 -3.96 -1.96 -1.18
CA THR A 64 -4.73 -2.56 -2.26
C THR A 64 -4.49 -1.76 -3.53
N VAL A 65 -4.06 -2.46 -4.57
CA VAL A 65 -3.86 -1.89 -5.90
C VAL A 65 -5.01 -2.31 -6.78
N ASP A 66 -5.83 -1.33 -7.16
CA ASP A 66 -6.90 -1.53 -8.13
C ASP A 66 -6.55 -0.86 -9.44
N ARG A 67 -6.93 -1.52 -10.53
CA ARG A 67 -6.81 -0.97 -11.87
C ARG A 67 -8.20 -0.52 -12.25
N ASP A 68 -8.34 0.77 -12.59
CA ASP A 68 -9.63 1.33 -12.94
C ASP A 68 -10.25 0.51 -14.09
N ARG A 69 -11.29 -0.28 -13.75
CA ARG A 69 -12.15 -0.88 -14.76
C ARG A 69 -12.97 0.28 -15.26
N ARG A 70 -12.93 0.53 -16.57
CA ARG A 70 -13.88 1.46 -17.20
C ARG A 70 -15.26 1.13 -16.66
N GLU A 71 -15.78 1.97 -15.77
CA GLU A 71 -17.21 2.10 -15.59
C GLU A 71 -17.75 2.34 -16.99
N SER A 72 -18.69 1.50 -17.38
CA SER A 72 -19.26 1.38 -18.72
C SER A 72 -19.38 2.75 -19.42
N ARG A 73 -18.43 3.05 -20.33
CA ARG A 73 -18.41 4.20 -21.25
C ARG A 73 -18.73 5.58 -20.62
N PRO A 74 -17.73 6.45 -20.39
CA PRO A 74 -17.93 7.85 -20.70
C PRO A 74 -18.12 7.95 -22.22
N MET A 75 -19.24 8.51 -22.67
CA MET A 75 -19.39 9.01 -24.03
C MET A 75 -18.14 9.87 -24.34
N PRO A 76 -17.38 9.61 -25.42
CA PRO A 76 -16.22 10.43 -25.73
C PRO A 76 -16.74 11.82 -26.13
N THR A 77 -16.51 12.82 -25.27
CA THR A 77 -16.67 14.24 -25.60
C THR A 77 -15.35 14.88 -26.03
N THR A 78 -14.33 14.09 -26.36
CA THR A 78 -13.05 14.57 -26.89
C THR A 78 -12.84 14.09 -28.32
N ASP A 79 -12.71 15.05 -29.23
CA ASP A 79 -12.53 14.92 -30.69
C ASP A 79 -11.20 14.27 -31.13
N ASP A 80 -10.45 13.62 -30.23
CA ASP A 80 -9.21 12.92 -30.59
C ASP A 80 -9.41 11.38 -30.59
N PRO A 81 -9.56 10.76 -31.77
CA PRO A 81 -9.73 9.31 -31.90
C PRO A 81 -8.48 8.50 -31.51
N ASN A 82 -7.33 9.14 -31.27
CA ASN A 82 -6.06 8.47 -30.95
C ASN A 82 -5.65 8.54 -29.47
N GLU A 83 -6.35 9.29 -28.63
CA GLU A 83 -5.98 9.40 -27.22
C GLU A 83 -6.44 8.15 -26.45
N ARG A 84 -5.56 7.16 -26.35
CA ARG A 84 -5.80 6.00 -25.47
C ARG A 84 -5.76 6.50 -24.02
N PRO A 85 -6.86 6.39 -23.24
CA PRO A 85 -6.84 6.85 -21.86
C PRO A 85 -5.79 6.07 -21.06
N THR A 86 -4.89 6.81 -20.43
CA THR A 86 -3.86 6.26 -19.53
C THR A 86 -4.56 5.51 -18.41
N ARG A 87 -4.31 4.20 -18.31
CA ARG A 87 -4.93 3.37 -17.27
C ARG A 87 -4.27 3.72 -15.93
N GLU A 88 -5.04 4.30 -15.02
CA GLU A 88 -4.56 4.70 -13.71
C GLU A 88 -4.63 3.55 -12.68
N LEU A 89 -3.68 3.56 -11.75
CA LEU A 89 -3.69 2.70 -10.57
C LEU A 89 -4.28 3.47 -9.40
N ARG A 90 -5.28 2.88 -8.75
CA ARG A 90 -5.83 3.37 -7.49
C ARG A 90 -5.19 2.60 -6.34
N TYR A 91 -4.77 3.34 -5.33
CA TYR A 91 -4.16 2.78 -4.12
C TYR A 91 -5.07 3.07 -2.94
N THR A 92 -5.58 2.03 -2.30
CA THR A 92 -6.27 2.19 -1.01
C THR A 92 -5.40 1.62 0.10
N ARG A 93 -5.38 2.32 1.24
CA ARG A 93 -4.56 1.95 2.39
C ARG A 93 -5.44 1.65 3.59
N MET A 94 -5.15 0.56 4.28
CA MET A 94 -5.74 0.23 5.56
C MET A 94 -4.64 -0.11 6.57
N PRO A 95 -4.53 0.61 7.72
CA PRO A 95 -5.37 1.75 8.12
C PRO A 95 -5.12 3.00 7.24
N SER A 96 -6.09 3.93 7.19
CA SER A 96 -6.00 5.18 6.43
C SER A 96 -5.08 6.24 7.08
N THR A 97 -4.05 5.80 7.79
CA THR A 97 -3.11 6.70 8.46
C THR A 97 -2.25 7.43 7.43
N PRO A 98 -1.98 8.73 7.63
CA PRO A 98 -1.12 9.49 6.74
C PRO A 98 0.30 8.92 6.78
N LEU A 99 0.72 8.28 5.69
CA LEU A 99 2.12 7.89 5.52
C LEU A 99 2.93 9.13 5.09
N PRO A 100 4.07 9.44 5.72
CA PRO A 100 4.93 10.53 5.31
C PRO A 100 5.69 10.17 4.01
N ALA A 101 4.97 9.94 2.92
CA ALA A 101 5.55 9.58 1.61
C ALA A 101 6.50 10.66 1.08
N ALA A 102 6.29 11.93 1.46
CA ALA A 102 7.19 13.02 1.18
C ALA A 102 8.61 12.77 1.71
N LEU A 103 8.76 12.06 2.84
CA LEU A 103 10.07 11.68 3.40
C LEU A 103 10.89 10.86 2.39
N LEU A 104 10.25 9.90 1.72
CA LEU A 104 10.91 9.07 0.71
C LEU A 104 11.34 9.86 -0.54
N GLN A 105 10.76 11.03 -0.77
CA GLN A 105 11.06 11.89 -1.93
C GLN A 105 12.14 12.95 -1.62
N THR A 106 12.57 13.07 -0.37
CA THR A 106 13.51 14.13 0.04
C THR A 106 14.92 13.93 -0.53
N ASN A 107 15.46 12.72 -0.46
CA ASN A 107 16.83 12.39 -0.89
C ASN A 107 16.96 10.89 -1.18
N GLN A 108 17.88 10.52 -2.09
CA GLN A 108 18.14 9.13 -2.46
C GLN A 108 18.65 8.27 -1.29
N GLN A 109 19.48 8.81 -0.40
CA GLN A 109 19.95 8.10 0.78
C GLN A 109 18.79 7.77 1.73
N ILE A 110 17.94 8.78 1.99
CA ILE A 110 16.73 8.60 2.81
C ILE A 110 15.83 7.56 2.16
N TYR A 111 15.63 7.62 0.83
CA TYR A 111 14.87 6.62 0.09
C TYR A 111 15.43 5.20 0.30
N CYS A 112 16.74 5.00 0.15
CA CYS A 112 17.38 3.69 0.29
C CYS A 112 17.31 3.13 1.73
N GLU A 113 17.44 3.98 2.75
CA GLU A 113 17.39 3.56 4.15
C GLU A 113 15.94 3.35 4.65
N ALA A 114 15.02 4.20 4.22
CA ALA A 114 13.67 4.28 4.76
C ALA A 114 12.68 3.36 4.03
N LEU A 115 12.86 3.12 2.73
CA LEU A 115 11.95 2.26 1.94
C LEU A 115 11.87 0.80 2.46
N PRO A 116 12.99 0.13 2.82
CA PRO A 116 12.93 -1.22 3.39
C PRO A 116 12.13 -1.26 4.69
N VAL A 117 12.25 -0.23 5.53
CA VAL A 117 11.51 -0.11 6.79
C VAL A 117 10.00 0.00 6.52
N LEU A 118 9.61 0.83 5.56
CA LEU A 118 8.22 0.94 5.14
C LEU A 118 7.69 -0.39 4.60
N TYR A 119 8.42 -1.03 3.68
CA TYR A 119 7.97 -2.23 3.00
C TYR A 119 7.97 -3.46 3.91
N ALA A 120 8.77 -3.47 4.99
CA ALA A 120 8.73 -4.52 6.00
C ALA A 120 7.35 -4.70 6.62
N ASN A 121 6.61 -3.60 6.83
CA ASN A 121 5.27 -3.60 7.42
C ASN A 121 4.15 -3.44 6.40
N THR A 122 4.46 -3.40 5.10
CA THR A 122 3.47 -3.22 4.03
C THR A 122 3.11 -4.56 3.40
N ILE A 123 1.80 -4.81 3.25
CA ILE A 123 1.24 -5.95 2.53
C ILE A 123 0.63 -5.41 1.23
N PHE A 124 1.14 -5.85 0.09
CA PHE A 124 0.58 -5.50 -1.22
C PHE A 124 -0.51 -6.49 -1.61
N SER A 125 -1.71 -6.00 -1.91
CA SER A 125 -2.88 -6.82 -2.26
C SER A 125 -3.48 -6.39 -3.59
N ALA A 126 -4.03 -7.37 -4.31
CA ALA A 126 -4.74 -7.18 -5.57
C ALA A 126 -6.14 -7.81 -5.49
N SER A 127 -6.93 -7.39 -4.49
CA SER A 127 -8.19 -8.01 -4.11
C SER A 127 -9.26 -8.04 -5.22
N SER A 128 -9.27 -7.06 -6.13
CA SER A 128 -10.27 -6.92 -7.19
C SER A 128 -9.82 -7.50 -8.55
N ASN A 129 -8.52 -7.55 -8.82
CA ASN A 129 -7.98 -7.94 -10.11
C ASN A 129 -6.54 -8.45 -10.01
N LEU A 130 -6.35 -9.73 -10.32
CA LEU A 130 -5.04 -10.41 -10.29
C LEU A 130 -3.96 -9.69 -11.13
N THR A 131 -4.36 -8.99 -12.21
CA THR A 131 -3.40 -8.26 -13.07
C THR A 131 -2.91 -6.94 -12.48
N SER A 132 -3.53 -6.42 -11.42
CA SER A 132 -3.14 -5.16 -10.80
C SER A 132 -1.77 -5.25 -10.12
N LEU A 133 -1.44 -6.39 -9.52
CA LEU A 133 -0.14 -6.59 -8.89
C LEU A 133 1.00 -6.64 -9.92
N MET A 134 0.76 -7.27 -11.08
CA MET A 134 1.73 -7.27 -12.19
C MET A 134 1.98 -5.84 -12.69
N TYR A 135 0.90 -5.08 -12.87
CA TYR A 135 1.01 -3.69 -13.32
C TYR A 135 1.71 -2.79 -12.30
N LEU A 136 1.54 -3.07 -11.00
CA LEU A 136 2.32 -2.44 -9.95
C LEU A 136 3.82 -2.77 -10.08
N LYS A 137 4.15 -4.06 -10.21
CA LYS A 137 5.53 -4.56 -10.34
C LYS A 137 6.25 -3.84 -11.48
N ASP A 138 5.61 -3.67 -12.62
CA ASP A 138 6.21 -3.01 -13.80
C ASP A 138 6.51 -1.52 -13.58
N ARG A 139 5.78 -0.85 -12.68
CA ARG A 139 5.99 0.58 -12.35
C ARG A 139 6.96 0.81 -11.19
N LEU A 140 7.30 -0.23 -10.44
CA LEU A 140 8.24 -0.13 -9.33
C LEU A 140 9.68 -0.20 -9.82
N SER A 141 10.55 0.61 -9.21
CA SER A 141 12.00 0.51 -9.43
C SER A 141 12.50 -0.89 -9.04
N GLN A 142 13.63 -1.33 -9.61
CA GLN A 142 14.25 -2.59 -9.22
C GLN A 142 14.49 -2.65 -7.71
N PHE A 143 14.95 -1.55 -7.11
CA PHE A 143 15.18 -1.45 -5.68
C PHE A 143 13.90 -1.63 -4.86
N ALA A 144 12.80 -0.99 -5.26
CA ALA A 144 11.51 -1.14 -4.58
C ALA A 144 10.99 -2.58 -4.70
N ARG A 145 11.04 -3.18 -5.90
CA ARG A 145 10.65 -4.58 -6.11
C ARG A 145 11.40 -5.55 -5.21
N ASN A 146 12.71 -5.36 -5.09
CA ASN A 146 13.57 -6.22 -4.26
C ASN A 146 13.27 -6.10 -2.76
N ASN A 147 12.59 -5.03 -2.33
CA ASN A 147 12.21 -4.81 -0.95
C ASN A 147 10.80 -5.24 -0.61
N ILE A 148 10.00 -5.71 -1.57
CA ILE A 148 8.66 -6.26 -1.29
C ILE A 148 8.82 -7.54 -0.47
N ARG A 149 8.33 -7.52 0.78
CA ARG A 149 8.44 -8.67 1.71
C ARG A 149 7.16 -9.45 1.86
N GLN A 150 6.02 -8.81 1.63
CA GLN A 150 4.70 -9.37 1.90
C GLN A 150 3.71 -9.06 0.78
N VAL A 151 3.01 -10.10 0.32
CA VAL A 151 1.95 -10.00 -0.69
C VAL A 151 0.71 -10.72 -0.16
N GLN A 152 -0.48 -10.22 -0.48
CA GLN A 152 -1.75 -10.86 -0.20
C GLN A 152 -2.44 -11.26 -1.51
N LEU A 153 -2.86 -12.52 -1.59
CA LEU A 153 -3.53 -13.11 -2.74
C LEU A 153 -4.91 -13.63 -2.31
N CYS A 154 -5.91 -13.46 -3.18
CA CYS A 154 -7.29 -13.87 -2.93
C CYS A 154 -7.74 -14.89 -3.99
N PRO A 155 -7.85 -16.19 -3.66
CA PRO A 155 -8.22 -17.22 -4.64
C PRO A 155 -9.74 -17.29 -4.91
N THR A 156 -10.54 -16.39 -4.33
CA THR A 156 -12.02 -16.48 -4.31
C THR A 156 -12.66 -16.68 -5.68
N SER A 157 -12.17 -16.04 -6.74
CA SER A 157 -12.71 -16.23 -8.10
C SER A 157 -12.59 -17.67 -8.59
N LEU A 158 -11.56 -18.41 -8.17
CA LEU A 158 -11.28 -19.79 -8.56
C LEU A 158 -12.14 -20.81 -7.78
N LEU A 159 -12.79 -20.36 -6.70
CA LEU A 159 -13.58 -21.21 -5.82
C LEU A 159 -15.07 -21.20 -6.18
N SER A 160 -15.48 -20.38 -7.16
CA SER A 160 -16.83 -20.43 -7.70
C SER A 160 -17.10 -21.77 -8.41
N GLU A 161 -18.30 -22.32 -8.17
CA GLU A 161 -18.77 -23.56 -8.82
C GLU A 161 -19.19 -23.33 -10.28
N SER A 162 -19.54 -22.09 -10.64
CA SER A 162 -19.76 -21.73 -12.04
C SER A 162 -18.46 -21.97 -12.83
N PHE A 163 -18.56 -22.64 -13.99
CA PHE A 163 -17.43 -22.95 -14.89
C PHE A 163 -16.27 -21.96 -14.73
N ILE A 164 -15.15 -22.43 -14.18
CA ILE A 164 -13.93 -21.63 -14.17
C ILE A 164 -13.67 -21.24 -15.61
N ARG A 165 -13.55 -19.93 -15.84
CA ARG A 165 -12.96 -19.45 -17.07
C ARG A 165 -11.50 -19.86 -16.98
N GLU A 166 -11.01 -20.72 -17.87
CA GLU A 166 -9.58 -21.13 -17.95
C GLU A 166 -8.64 -19.92 -17.83
N ARG A 167 -9.09 -18.77 -18.32
CA ARG A 167 -8.46 -17.46 -18.13
C ARG A 167 -8.12 -17.11 -16.68
N GLU A 168 -8.99 -17.37 -15.72
CA GLU A 168 -8.76 -17.07 -14.30
C GLU A 168 -7.70 -18.00 -13.70
N LEU A 169 -7.75 -19.28 -14.06
CA LEU A 169 -6.72 -20.24 -13.67
C LEU A 169 -5.36 -19.83 -14.23
N LEU A 170 -5.29 -19.49 -15.51
CA LEU A 170 -4.08 -18.98 -16.14
C LEU A 170 -3.60 -17.68 -15.48
N SER A 171 -4.51 -16.76 -15.18
CA SER A 171 -4.17 -15.50 -14.50
C SER A 171 -3.58 -15.76 -13.11
N TRP A 172 -4.11 -16.76 -12.40
CA TRP A 172 -3.59 -17.19 -11.11
C TRP A 172 -2.21 -17.85 -11.22
N THR A 173 -2.01 -18.74 -12.20
CA THR A 173 -0.71 -19.37 -12.47
C THR A 173 0.36 -18.32 -12.75
N ILE A 174 0.07 -17.38 -13.66
CA ILE A 174 0.99 -16.28 -13.99
C ILE A 174 1.27 -15.44 -12.76
N LEU A 175 0.23 -15.09 -11.98
CA LEU A 175 0.42 -14.31 -10.76
C LEU A 175 1.32 -15.03 -9.74
N CYS A 176 1.14 -16.34 -9.55
CA CYS A 176 1.99 -17.11 -8.65
C CYS A 176 3.46 -17.13 -9.11
N ALA A 177 3.71 -17.29 -10.40
CA ALA A 177 5.07 -17.20 -10.96
C ALA A 177 5.69 -15.81 -10.75
N GLU A 178 4.92 -14.75 -11.05
CA GLU A 178 5.38 -13.36 -10.90
C GLU A 178 5.69 -12.98 -9.45
N VAL A 179 4.92 -13.54 -8.50
CA VAL A 179 5.14 -13.38 -7.06
C VAL A 179 6.33 -14.23 -6.60
N ALA A 180 6.50 -15.43 -7.13
CA ALA A 180 7.67 -16.27 -6.85
C ALA A 180 8.99 -15.59 -7.28
N ASP A 181 8.94 -14.80 -8.35
CA ASP A 181 10.08 -14.03 -8.88
C ASP A 181 10.42 -12.77 -8.05
N LEU A 182 9.70 -12.48 -6.97
CA LEU A 182 10.05 -11.38 -6.07
C LEU A 182 11.18 -11.83 -5.14
N PRO A 183 12.42 -11.33 -5.32
CA PRO A 183 13.59 -11.86 -4.60
C PRO A 183 13.54 -11.56 -3.09
N GLY A 184 12.78 -10.53 -2.72
CA GLY A 184 12.64 -10.12 -1.33
C GLY A 184 11.50 -10.80 -0.57
N LEU A 185 10.66 -11.58 -1.24
CA LEU A 185 9.39 -12.05 -0.70
C LEU A 185 9.62 -13.06 0.43
N GLY A 186 9.18 -12.70 1.64
CA GLY A 186 9.26 -13.59 2.80
C GLY A 186 7.93 -14.25 3.16
N ARG A 187 6.80 -13.58 2.87
CA ARG A 187 5.47 -14.05 3.27
C ARG A 187 4.42 -13.80 2.18
N VAL A 188 3.52 -14.76 2.02
CA VAL A 188 2.30 -14.61 1.22
C VAL A 188 1.09 -14.89 2.09
N TRP A 189 0.20 -13.92 2.14
CA TRP A 189 -1.08 -14.02 2.82
C TRP A 189 -2.13 -14.52 1.84
N ILE A 190 -2.79 -15.64 2.13
CA ILE A 190 -3.92 -16.13 1.35
C ILE A 190 -5.18 -15.68 2.07
N SER A 191 -5.92 -14.78 1.44
CA SER A 191 -7.09 -14.15 2.00
C SER A 191 -8.38 -14.79 1.52
N TYR A 192 -9.26 -15.06 2.45
CA TYR A 192 -10.63 -15.48 2.16
C TYR A 192 -11.61 -14.44 2.70
N PRO A 193 -12.67 -14.11 1.95
CA PRO A 193 -13.70 -13.21 2.44
C PRO A 193 -14.32 -13.72 3.74
N LYS A 194 -14.54 -15.04 3.81
CA LYS A 194 -15.17 -15.72 4.95
C LYS A 194 -14.56 -17.11 5.18
N PRO A 195 -14.58 -17.64 6.41
CA PRO A 195 -14.07 -18.98 6.72
C PRO A 195 -14.82 -20.11 6.01
N GLU A 196 -16.10 -19.91 5.69
CA GLU A 196 -16.92 -20.89 4.96
C GLU A 196 -16.32 -21.21 3.59
N THR A 197 -15.73 -20.23 2.92
CA THR A 197 -15.12 -20.41 1.59
C THR A 197 -13.94 -21.38 1.61
N LEU A 198 -13.22 -21.48 2.73
CA LEU A 198 -12.16 -22.48 2.94
C LEU A 198 -12.73 -23.86 3.32
N LYS A 199 -13.89 -23.88 3.99
CA LYS A 199 -14.57 -25.11 4.40
C LYS A 199 -15.33 -25.76 3.24
N TYR A 200 -15.75 -24.96 2.26
CA TYR A 200 -16.50 -25.39 1.09
C TYR A 200 -15.60 -26.12 0.09
N GLY A 201 -15.95 -27.36 -0.25
CA GLY A 201 -15.17 -28.23 -1.13
C GLY A 201 -14.23 -29.19 -0.37
N THR A 202 -13.56 -30.08 -1.10
CA THR A 202 -12.57 -31.00 -0.53
C THR A 202 -11.17 -30.36 -0.55
N ILE A 203 -10.20 -31.01 0.11
CA ILE A 203 -8.80 -30.55 0.07
C ILE A 203 -8.26 -30.66 -1.37
N GLU A 204 -8.61 -31.74 -2.07
CA GLU A 204 -8.24 -32.01 -3.46
C GLU A 204 -8.83 -30.95 -4.39
N PHE A 205 -10.06 -30.50 -4.12
CA PHE A 205 -10.68 -29.40 -4.85
C PHE A 205 -9.82 -28.13 -4.77
N HIS A 206 -9.47 -27.68 -3.56
CA HIS A 206 -8.63 -26.49 -3.41
C HIS A 206 -7.23 -26.66 -4.02
N ARG A 207 -6.63 -27.85 -3.86
CA ARG A 207 -5.32 -28.18 -4.43
C ARG A 207 -5.30 -28.09 -5.94
N GLY A 208 -6.25 -28.74 -6.60
CA GLY A 208 -6.36 -28.74 -8.06
C GLY A 208 -6.64 -27.35 -8.64
N ARG A 209 -7.32 -26.50 -7.86
CA ARG A 209 -7.80 -25.18 -8.28
C ARG A 209 -6.75 -24.09 -8.16
N TYR A 210 -6.09 -23.95 -7.01
CA TYR A 210 -5.15 -22.85 -6.79
C TYR A 210 -3.90 -23.25 -6.02
N ALA A 211 -3.98 -24.22 -5.10
CA ALA A 211 -2.88 -24.47 -4.17
C ALA A 211 -1.63 -25.02 -4.86
N LYS A 212 -1.79 -25.88 -5.89
CA LYS A 212 -0.66 -26.41 -6.67
C LYS A 212 0.26 -25.33 -7.26
N TRP A 213 -0.27 -24.13 -7.53
CA TRP A 213 0.50 -23.03 -8.07
C TRP A 213 1.18 -22.19 -6.97
N LEU A 214 0.66 -22.24 -5.74
CA LEU A 214 1.32 -21.63 -4.59
C LEU A 214 2.61 -22.36 -4.20
N ASP A 215 2.78 -23.61 -4.61
CA ASP A 215 4.02 -24.38 -4.41
C ASP A 215 5.21 -23.73 -5.14
N LEU A 216 4.97 -23.01 -6.25
CA LEU A 216 5.99 -22.22 -6.94
C LEU A 216 6.56 -21.10 -6.04
N VAL A 217 5.76 -20.61 -5.10
CA VAL A 217 6.13 -19.47 -4.26
C VAL A 217 6.85 -19.94 -3.01
N ARG A 218 8.19 -19.79 -2.98
CA ARG A 218 9.06 -20.15 -1.86
C ARG A 218 9.02 -19.17 -0.69
N ALA A 219 7.82 -18.71 -0.33
CA ALA A 219 7.59 -17.83 0.80
C ALA A 219 6.66 -18.50 1.82
N LYS A 220 6.70 -18.04 3.08
CA LYS A 220 5.80 -18.55 4.11
C LYS A 220 4.34 -18.20 3.76
N LYS A 221 3.50 -19.23 3.58
CA LYS A 221 2.07 -19.05 3.34
C LYS A 221 1.31 -18.87 4.67
N CYS A 222 0.55 -17.79 4.78
CA CYS A 222 -0.24 -17.45 5.96
C CYS A 222 -1.72 -17.32 5.58
N LEU A 223 -2.62 -17.84 6.41
CA LEU A 223 -4.06 -17.69 6.23
C LEU A 223 -4.55 -16.39 6.86
N VAL A 224 -5.35 -15.62 6.13
CA VAL A 224 -6.07 -14.44 6.66
C VAL A 224 -7.53 -14.48 6.20
N PHE A 225 -8.41 -13.93 7.04
CA PHE A 225 -9.83 -13.76 6.72
C PHE A 225 -10.16 -12.27 6.79
N ASP A 226 -10.91 -11.79 5.80
CA ASP A 226 -11.35 -10.39 5.78
C ASP A 226 -12.40 -10.16 6.89
N VAL A 227 -13.30 -11.12 7.07
CA VAL A 227 -14.28 -11.17 8.15
C VAL A 227 -14.19 -12.53 8.85
N PHE A 228 -14.07 -12.51 10.18
CA PHE A 228 -14.03 -13.73 10.98
C PHE A 228 -14.81 -13.56 12.29
N GLU A 229 -15.94 -14.25 12.40
CA GLU A 229 -16.85 -14.19 13.54
C GLU A 229 -16.76 -15.45 14.45
N GLY A 230 -15.82 -16.34 14.16
CA GLY A 230 -15.65 -17.60 14.90
C GLY A 230 -14.81 -17.51 16.17
N SER A 231 -14.76 -18.60 16.92
CA SER A 231 -13.89 -18.76 18.10
C SER A 231 -12.41 -18.91 17.72
N ALA A 232 -11.51 -18.80 18.71
CA ALA A 232 -10.09 -19.11 18.52
C ALA A 232 -9.86 -20.57 18.06
N GLU A 233 -10.70 -21.51 18.52
CA GLU A 233 -10.67 -22.91 18.09
C GLU A 233 -11.07 -23.06 16.62
N ASP A 234 -12.11 -22.35 16.17
CA ASP A 234 -12.52 -22.36 14.77
C ASP A 234 -11.43 -21.80 13.86
N ARG A 235 -10.71 -20.79 14.35
CA ARG A 235 -9.56 -20.21 13.62
C ARG A 235 -8.44 -21.24 13.49
N GLU A 236 -8.16 -22.01 14.54
CA GLU A 236 -7.13 -23.04 14.47
C GLU A 236 -7.55 -24.23 13.60
N LYS A 237 -8.83 -24.64 13.63
CA LYS A 237 -9.38 -25.64 12.69
C LYS A 237 -9.19 -25.19 11.24
N CYS A 238 -9.49 -23.92 10.93
CA CYS A 238 -9.26 -23.36 9.60
C CYS A 238 -7.78 -23.35 9.22
N ARG A 239 -6.88 -22.98 10.15
CA ARG A 239 -5.42 -23.00 9.93
C ARG A 239 -4.90 -24.40 9.67
N LYS A 240 -5.37 -25.40 10.41
CA LYS A 240 -5.01 -26.81 10.21
C LYS A 240 -5.41 -27.27 8.81
N ARG A 241 -6.67 -27.00 8.41
CA ARG A 241 -7.17 -27.33 7.07
C ARG A 241 -6.39 -26.60 5.97
N PHE A 242 -6.08 -25.32 6.14
CA PHE A 242 -5.27 -24.57 5.18
C PHE A 242 -3.86 -25.15 5.03
N ARG A 243 -3.24 -25.59 6.13
CA ARG A 243 -1.94 -26.29 6.09
C ARG A 243 -2.04 -27.59 5.30
N GLU A 244 -3.13 -28.34 5.43
CA GLU A 244 -3.34 -29.55 4.63
C GLU A 244 -3.49 -29.23 3.15
N ILE A 245 -4.21 -28.16 2.79
CA ILE A 245 -4.40 -27.73 1.40
C ILE A 245 -3.07 -27.31 0.75
N VAL A 246 -2.25 -26.52 1.44
CA VAL A 246 -1.00 -25.93 0.90
C VAL A 246 0.22 -26.81 1.17
N ARG A 247 0.05 -28.01 1.72
CA ARG A 247 1.15 -28.93 1.94
C ARG A 247 1.73 -29.36 0.58
N ASP A 248 3.04 -29.19 0.42
CA ASP A 248 3.77 -29.55 -0.80
C ASP A 248 3.45 -30.99 -1.21
N THR A 249 3.00 -31.16 -2.45
CA THR A 249 2.85 -32.49 -3.07
C THR A 249 4.16 -33.05 -3.61
N GLY A 250 5.28 -32.33 -3.44
CA GLY A 250 6.60 -32.69 -3.95
C GLY A 250 7.23 -33.94 -3.32
N ASP A 251 6.77 -34.36 -2.15
CA ASP A 251 7.32 -35.54 -1.45
C ASP A 251 6.70 -36.88 -1.91
N ALA A 252 5.80 -36.89 -2.89
CA ALA A 252 5.10 -38.11 -3.35
C ALA A 252 5.59 -38.66 -4.70
N LEU A 253 6.63 -38.09 -5.30
CA LEU A 253 7.17 -38.49 -6.61
C LEU A 253 8.68 -38.82 -6.59
N GLY A 254 9.22 -39.12 -5.41
CA GLY A 254 10.58 -39.62 -5.23
C GLY A 254 10.58 -41.03 -4.66
N ASP A 255 10.19 -42.00 -5.48
CA ASP A 255 10.57 -43.42 -5.39
C ASP A 255 10.61 -44.01 -6.81
#